data_AF-A0A7Y8RKC9-F1
#
_entry.id   AF-A0A7Y8RKC9-F1
#
_cell.length_a   1.000
_cell.length_b   1.000
_cell.length_c   1.000
_cell.angle_alpha   90.00
_cell.angle_beta   90.00
_cell.angle_gamma   90.00
#
_symmetry.space_group_name_H-M   'P 1'
#
loop_
_entity.id
_entity.type
_entity.pdbx_description
1 polymer ?
#
loop_
_entity_poly.entity_id
_entity_poly.type
_entity_poly.pdbx_seq_one_letter_code
_entity_poly.pdbx_strand_id
1 'polypeptide(L)'
;MPLYLSCADGALLRFVVRDPRFIGYGDDVKLRLRLLTPRDFIRRMAAAGELRILVPSEHWPGTGIVGADWQPGRSRGVEPAGDNCRALGPVHAHQDDAAGFVHARAGRFTGQQAISALLEGGGVMGKHVPVLALPDNGFPSATAARLFVTGPWPAGLQVRAAHLLFHAGLDQPQMGVERLYCEHFLSFRELAYYIHSLKQQGLAINGFYLTARDGALLGYEPRFDQAEYNLLATTGKWSGESGYTMFAPDPSHVLAELARTGRLRVLHTGEFWTLRGVLRVDLKLPGSPGGRPSRDEL
;
A
#
# COMPACT_ATOMS: atom_id res chain seq x y z
N MET A 1 -23.76 20.24 -8.05
CA MET A 1 -22.61 20.05 -8.95
C MET A 1 -21.33 20.18 -8.13
N PRO A 2 -20.36 19.25 -8.25
CA PRO A 2 -19.10 19.33 -7.51
C PRO A 2 -18.15 20.38 -8.13
N LEU A 3 -17.53 21.19 -7.29
CA LEU A 3 -16.44 22.11 -7.64
C LEU A 3 -15.10 21.44 -7.32
N TYR A 4 -14.14 21.47 -8.24
CA TYR A 4 -12.79 20.99 -8.02
C TYR A 4 -11.82 22.17 -7.96
N LEU A 5 -10.99 22.22 -6.91
CA LEU A 5 -10.06 23.30 -6.63
C LEU A 5 -8.65 22.74 -6.60
N SER A 6 -7.78 23.22 -7.48
CA SER A 6 -6.35 22.95 -7.43
C SER A 6 -5.67 24.04 -6.61
N CYS A 7 -5.03 23.67 -5.52
CA CYS A 7 -4.28 24.57 -4.65
C CYS A 7 -2.85 24.78 -5.17
N ALA A 8 -2.25 25.91 -4.81
CA ALA A 8 -0.89 26.29 -5.25
C ALA A 8 0.21 25.35 -4.70
N ASP A 9 -0.07 24.68 -3.58
CA ASP A 9 0.79 23.68 -2.95
C ASP A 9 0.54 22.25 -3.50
N GLY A 10 -0.20 22.13 -4.61
CA GLY A 10 -0.46 20.87 -5.30
C GLY A 10 -1.64 20.05 -4.76
N ALA A 11 -2.34 20.53 -3.73
CA ALA A 11 -3.55 19.86 -3.25
C ALA A 11 -4.70 19.94 -4.25
N LEU A 12 -5.52 18.88 -4.30
CA LEU A 12 -6.76 18.86 -5.07
C LEU A 12 -7.92 18.68 -4.10
N LEU A 13 -8.84 19.63 -4.08
CA LEU A 13 -10.03 19.61 -3.24
C LEU A 13 -11.28 19.45 -4.09
N ARG A 14 -12.29 18.77 -3.56
CA ARG A 14 -13.64 18.73 -4.11
C ARG A 14 -14.59 19.35 -3.09
N PHE A 15 -15.43 20.27 -3.54
CA PHE A 15 -16.45 20.90 -2.72
C PHE A 15 -17.85 20.64 -3.30
N VAL A 16 -18.77 20.18 -2.48
CA VAL A 16 -20.19 20.02 -2.82
C VAL A 16 -21.01 20.85 -1.85
N VAL A 17 -21.67 21.90 -2.35
CA VAL A 17 -22.57 22.75 -1.56
C VAL A 17 -23.76 21.91 -1.10
N ARG A 18 -24.03 21.88 0.21
CA ARG A 18 -25.24 21.27 0.78
C ARG A 18 -26.23 22.33 1.26
N ASP A 19 -25.74 23.43 1.84
CA ASP A 19 -26.55 24.60 2.17
C ASP A 19 -26.33 25.73 1.16
N PRO A 20 -27.32 26.03 0.30
CA PRO A 20 -27.22 27.08 -0.71
C PRO A 20 -27.11 28.50 -0.12
N ARG A 21 -27.41 28.70 1.17
CA ARG A 21 -27.27 29.99 1.87
C ARG A 21 -25.82 30.44 2.03
N PHE A 22 -24.86 29.55 1.82
CA PHE A 22 -23.43 29.86 1.86
C PHE A 22 -23.01 30.90 0.80
N ILE A 23 -23.70 30.93 -0.34
CA ILE A 23 -23.40 31.88 -1.44
C ILE A 23 -24.11 33.23 -1.20
N GLY A 24 -24.70 33.43 0.00
CA GLY A 24 -25.42 34.63 0.39
C GLY A 24 -24.52 35.85 0.56
N TYR A 25 -24.32 36.56 -0.55
CA TYR A 25 -23.91 37.96 -0.73
C TYR A 25 -22.85 38.53 0.23
N GLY A 26 -21.60 38.58 -0.26
CA GLY A 26 -20.59 39.52 0.22
C GLY A 26 -19.38 38.91 0.94
N ASP A 27 -19.22 37.59 0.97
CA ASP A 27 -17.99 36.97 1.51
C ASP A 27 -16.77 37.29 0.62
N ASP A 28 -16.97 37.46 -0.69
CA ASP A 28 -15.99 37.99 -1.64
C ASP A 28 -15.57 39.44 -1.31
N VAL A 29 -16.54 40.29 -0.96
CA VAL A 29 -16.32 41.67 -0.51
C VAL A 29 -15.61 41.68 0.85
N LYS A 30 -16.01 40.82 1.79
CA LYS A 30 -15.37 40.70 3.11
C LYS A 30 -13.95 40.14 3.03
N LEU A 31 -13.67 39.21 2.12
CA LEU A 31 -12.31 38.72 1.84
C LEU A 31 -11.43 39.86 1.29
N ARG A 32 -11.94 40.62 0.30
CA ARG A 32 -11.24 41.78 -0.26
C ARG A 32 -10.99 42.89 0.76
N LEU A 33 -11.95 43.12 1.65
CA LEU A 33 -11.84 44.09 2.74
C LEU A 33 -11.05 43.56 3.95
N ARG A 34 -10.48 42.34 3.88
CA ARG A 34 -9.78 41.64 4.99
C ARG A 34 -10.63 41.45 6.27
N LEU A 35 -11.95 41.55 6.15
CA LEU A 35 -12.92 41.31 7.22
C LEU A 35 -13.20 39.81 7.41
N LEU A 36 -12.76 38.96 6.48
CA LEU A 36 -12.81 37.51 6.57
C LEU A 36 -11.43 36.94 6.27
N THR A 37 -10.88 36.16 7.20
CA THR A 37 -9.61 35.48 6.95
C THR A 37 -9.82 34.28 6.03
N PRO A 38 -8.81 33.87 5.22
CA PRO A 38 -8.91 32.66 4.39
C PRO A 38 -9.26 31.41 5.21
N ARG A 39 -8.77 31.33 6.45
CA ARG A 39 -9.08 30.24 7.40
C ARG A 39 -10.56 30.20 7.75
N ASP A 40 -11.14 31.34 8.11
CA ASP A 40 -12.56 31.41 8.48
C ASP A 40 -13.47 31.14 7.28
N PHE A 41 -13.06 31.57 6.09
CA PHE A 41 -13.75 31.23 4.86
C PHE A 41 -13.76 29.72 4.59
N ILE A 42 -12.61 29.04 4.72
CA ILE A 42 -12.53 27.58 4.55
C ILE A 42 -13.39 26.84 5.58
N ARG A 43 -13.39 27.27 6.84
CA ARG A 43 -14.25 26.69 7.89
C ARG A 43 -15.73 26.85 7.57
N ARG A 44 -16.13 28.01 7.04
CA ARG A 44 -17.51 28.22 6.56
C ARG A 44 -17.85 27.36 5.36
N MET A 45 -16.94 27.19 4.40
CA MET A 45 -17.13 26.24 3.29
C MET A 45 -17.36 24.82 3.83
N ALA A 46 -16.49 24.35 4.72
CA ALA A 46 -16.60 23.02 5.33
C ALA A 46 -17.88 22.85 6.18
N ALA A 47 -18.41 23.91 6.78
CA ALA A 47 -19.70 23.88 7.49
C ALA A 47 -20.91 23.89 6.54
N ALA A 48 -20.81 24.60 5.42
CA ALA A 48 -21.88 24.79 4.44
C ALA A 48 -22.05 23.62 3.45
N GLY A 49 -21.08 22.72 3.38
CA GLY A 49 -21.08 21.66 2.40
C GLY A 49 -20.07 20.58 2.71
N GLU A 50 -19.83 19.71 1.74
CA GLU A 50 -18.82 18.67 1.85
C GLU A 50 -17.55 19.12 1.15
N LEU A 51 -16.59 19.60 1.95
CA LEU A 51 -15.23 19.87 1.48
C LEU A 51 -14.38 18.61 1.68
N ARG A 52 -13.80 18.09 0.60
CA ARG A 52 -13.00 16.86 0.60
C ARG A 52 -11.62 17.09 -0.01
N ILE A 53 -10.59 16.57 0.64
CA ILE A 53 -9.22 16.51 0.09
C ILE A 53 -9.10 15.23 -0.74
N LEU A 54 -8.79 15.39 -2.03
CA LEU A 54 -8.55 14.29 -2.98
C LEU A 54 -7.07 14.01 -3.17
N VAL A 55 -6.24 15.05 -3.25
CA VAL A 55 -4.78 14.96 -3.28
C VAL A 55 -4.25 15.77 -2.10
N PRO A 56 -3.51 15.16 -1.15
CA PRO A 56 -3.00 15.85 0.02
C PRO A 56 -1.78 16.70 -0.32
N SER A 57 -1.52 17.71 0.52
CA SER A 57 -0.34 18.58 0.47
C SER A 57 0.11 18.92 1.89
N GLU A 58 1.16 19.73 2.03
CA GLU A 58 1.65 20.21 3.34
C GLU A 58 0.57 20.93 4.15
N HIS A 59 -0.23 21.79 3.51
CA HIS A 59 -1.30 22.53 4.18
C HIS A 59 -2.63 21.78 4.25
N TRP A 60 -2.79 20.73 3.44
CA TRP A 60 -3.95 19.86 3.38
C TRP A 60 -3.56 18.41 3.65
N PRO A 61 -3.18 18.06 4.89
CA PRO A 61 -2.73 16.72 5.20
C PRO A 61 -3.90 15.71 5.13
N GLY A 62 -3.60 14.51 4.61
CA GLY A 62 -4.55 13.39 4.49
C GLY A 62 -5.67 13.58 3.46
N THR A 63 -6.35 12.48 3.14
CA THR A 63 -7.47 12.45 2.19
C THR A 63 -8.79 12.28 2.93
N GLY A 64 -9.87 12.84 2.39
CA GLY A 64 -11.21 12.71 2.98
C GLY A 64 -11.84 14.04 3.37
N ILE A 65 -12.93 13.98 4.12
CA ILE A 65 -13.76 15.14 4.46
C ILE A 65 -13.02 16.03 5.46
N VAL A 66 -13.12 17.33 5.23
CA VAL A 66 -12.61 18.39 6.09
C VAL A 66 -13.72 18.89 6.99
N GLY A 67 -13.48 18.88 8.30
CA GLY A 67 -14.42 19.39 9.31
C GLY A 67 -14.49 20.92 9.37
N ALA A 68 -15.57 21.44 9.95
CA ALA A 68 -15.79 22.88 10.13
C ALA A 68 -14.78 23.57 11.07
N ASP A 69 -14.00 22.80 11.83
CA ASP A 69 -12.95 23.25 12.74
C ASP A 69 -11.55 23.33 12.09
N TRP A 70 -11.45 23.08 10.78
CA TRP A 70 -10.20 22.96 10.04
C TRP A 70 -9.13 24.02 10.35
N GLN A 71 -7.88 23.57 10.42
CA GLN A 71 -6.69 24.37 10.66
C GLN A 71 -5.61 23.98 9.62
N PRO A 72 -4.98 24.96 8.94
CA PRO A 72 -3.93 24.69 7.97
C PRO A 72 -2.81 23.81 8.55
N GLY A 73 -2.44 22.75 7.85
CA GLY A 73 -1.36 21.84 8.22
C GLY A 73 -1.58 21.00 9.50
N ARG A 74 -2.67 21.22 10.24
CA ARG A 74 -2.99 20.48 11.48
C ARG A 74 -4.21 19.60 11.35
N SER A 75 -5.25 20.08 10.68
CA SER A 75 -6.48 19.30 10.48
C SER A 75 -6.31 18.39 9.27
N ARG A 76 -6.44 17.08 9.51
CA ARG A 76 -6.32 16.06 8.48
C ARG A 76 -7.69 15.77 7.85
N GLY A 77 -7.74 15.56 6.54
CA GLY A 77 -8.90 14.94 5.91
C GLY A 77 -9.18 13.58 6.53
N VAL A 78 -10.45 13.31 6.83
CA VAL A 78 -10.89 12.02 7.37
C VAL A 78 -11.83 11.39 6.36
N GLU A 79 -11.44 10.24 5.82
CA GLU A 79 -12.34 9.46 4.97
C GLU A 79 -13.58 9.08 5.78
N PRO A 80 -14.80 9.43 5.32
CA PRO A 80 -16.01 9.09 6.04
C PRO A 80 -16.15 7.57 6.15
N ALA A 81 -16.61 7.10 7.31
CA ALA A 81 -16.84 5.69 7.55
C ALA A 81 -17.82 5.14 6.50
N GLY A 82 -17.35 4.19 5.68
CA GLY A 82 -18.14 3.54 4.64
C GLY A 82 -17.91 4.06 3.22
N ASP A 83 -17.11 5.10 3.01
CA ASP A 83 -16.74 5.52 1.66
C ASP A 83 -15.63 4.63 1.09
N ASN A 84 -16.04 3.70 0.25
CA ASN A 84 -15.19 2.76 -0.44
C ASN A 84 -14.88 3.22 -1.88
N CYS A 85 -14.85 4.52 -2.16
CA CYS A 85 -14.37 5.05 -3.44
C CYS A 85 -12.88 4.73 -3.63
N ARG A 86 -12.61 3.52 -4.09
CA ARG A 86 -11.28 3.04 -4.44
C ARG A 86 -11.00 3.47 -5.87
N ALA A 87 -10.03 4.34 -6.06
CA ALA A 87 -9.61 4.72 -7.39
C ALA A 87 -8.95 3.50 -8.08
N LEU A 88 -9.42 3.19 -9.28
CA LEU A 88 -8.84 2.14 -10.11
C LEU A 88 -7.86 2.75 -11.11
N GLY A 89 -6.80 2.03 -11.41
CA GLY A 89 -5.87 2.34 -12.48
C GLY A 89 -6.36 1.82 -13.85
N PRO A 90 -5.51 1.93 -14.89
CA PRO A 90 -5.83 1.43 -16.21
C PRO A 90 -5.90 -0.11 -16.23
N VAL A 91 -6.50 -0.65 -17.29
CA VAL A 91 -6.53 -2.12 -17.51
C VAL A 91 -5.21 -2.56 -18.13
N HIS A 92 -4.64 -3.63 -17.59
CA HIS A 92 -3.42 -4.27 -18.04
C HIS A 92 -3.68 -5.70 -18.52
N ALA A 93 -2.85 -6.17 -19.44
CA ALA A 93 -2.91 -7.55 -19.95
C ALA A 93 -2.36 -8.56 -18.93
N HIS A 94 -1.33 -8.18 -18.16
CA HIS A 94 -0.71 -9.05 -17.16
C HIS A 94 -0.76 -8.46 -15.76
N GLN A 95 -0.81 -9.33 -14.74
CA GLN A 95 -0.83 -8.94 -13.34
C GLN A 95 0.45 -8.17 -12.94
N ASP A 96 1.61 -8.61 -13.42
CA ASP A 96 2.91 -7.94 -13.19
C ASP A 96 2.94 -6.52 -13.78
N ASP A 97 2.25 -6.26 -14.90
CA ASP A 97 2.18 -4.91 -15.50
C ASP A 97 1.33 -3.98 -14.63
N ALA A 98 0.24 -4.49 -14.06
CA ALA A 98 -0.59 -3.74 -13.12
C ALA A 98 0.18 -3.42 -11.83
N ALA A 99 0.95 -4.37 -11.31
CA ALA A 99 1.86 -4.14 -10.19
C ALA A 99 2.94 -3.11 -10.55
N GLY A 100 3.52 -3.21 -11.75
CA GLY A 100 4.51 -2.27 -12.27
C GLY A 100 3.97 -0.84 -12.38
N PHE A 101 2.72 -0.67 -12.79
CA PHE A 101 2.06 0.63 -12.84
C PHE A 101 1.94 1.28 -11.45
N VAL A 102 1.50 0.51 -10.45
CA VAL A 102 1.39 0.97 -9.07
C VAL A 102 2.76 1.29 -8.50
N HIS A 103 3.74 0.43 -8.76
CA HIS A 103 5.13 0.61 -8.35
C HIS A 103 5.74 1.89 -8.92
N ALA A 104 5.62 2.14 -10.23
CA ALA A 104 6.15 3.33 -10.88
C ALA A 104 5.54 4.63 -10.31
N ARG A 105 4.26 4.59 -9.90
CA ARG A 105 3.58 5.73 -9.29
C ARG A 105 3.96 5.96 -7.83
N ALA A 106 4.40 4.93 -7.12
CA ALA A 106 4.78 5.01 -5.72
C ALA A 106 6.04 5.87 -5.50
N GLY A 107 6.94 5.88 -6.47
CA GLY A 107 8.20 6.63 -6.38
C GLY A 107 9.11 6.09 -5.29
N ARG A 108 9.85 6.99 -4.62
CA ARG A 108 10.75 6.64 -3.52
C ARG A 108 10.01 6.66 -2.19
N PHE A 109 10.50 5.88 -1.23
CA PHE A 109 9.96 5.90 0.12
C PHE A 109 10.19 7.26 0.80
N THR A 110 9.12 7.89 1.25
CA THR A 110 9.12 9.19 1.94
C THR A 110 8.67 9.10 3.41
N GLY A 111 8.65 7.90 3.99
CA GLY A 111 8.19 7.66 5.36
C GLY A 111 6.75 7.15 5.48
N GLN A 112 5.98 7.18 4.39
CA GLN A 112 4.59 6.68 4.37
C GLN A 112 4.50 5.31 3.70
N GLN A 113 3.90 4.34 4.39
CA GLN A 113 3.55 3.03 3.82
C GLN A 113 2.19 3.12 3.12
N ALA A 114 1.97 2.23 2.16
CA ALA A 114 0.71 2.19 1.42
C ALA A 114 0.36 0.78 0.97
N ILE A 115 -0.91 0.57 0.67
CA ILE A 115 -1.45 -0.72 0.25
C ILE A 115 -2.31 -0.57 -1.00
N SER A 116 -2.16 -1.53 -1.90
CA SER A 116 -2.88 -1.68 -3.14
C SER A 116 -3.38 -3.12 -3.28
N ALA A 117 -4.36 -3.32 -4.16
CA ALA A 117 -4.87 -4.62 -4.54
C ALA A 117 -4.92 -4.70 -6.05
N LEU A 118 -4.64 -5.87 -6.60
CA LEU A 118 -4.80 -6.14 -8.01
C LEU A 118 -6.06 -6.95 -8.22
N LEU A 119 -6.91 -6.42 -9.09
CA LEU A 119 -8.18 -7.03 -9.46
C LEU A 119 -8.02 -7.75 -10.79
N GLU A 120 -8.75 -8.85 -10.96
CA GLU A 120 -8.86 -9.55 -12.24
C GLU A 120 -10.33 -9.65 -12.65
N GLY A 121 -10.61 -9.38 -13.92
CA GLY A 121 -11.92 -9.56 -14.52
C GLY A 121 -12.04 -10.91 -15.22
N GLY A 122 -13.18 -11.57 -15.06
CA GLY A 122 -13.48 -12.81 -15.77
C GLY A 122 -13.53 -12.60 -17.29
N GLY A 123 -12.83 -13.46 -18.04
CA GLY A 123 -12.78 -13.44 -19.50
C GLY A 123 -11.64 -14.28 -20.07
N VAL A 124 -11.64 -14.50 -21.40
CA VAL A 124 -10.67 -15.35 -22.11
C VAL A 124 -9.24 -14.78 -22.06
N MET A 125 -9.11 -13.46 -21.94
CA MET A 125 -7.85 -12.75 -21.71
C MET A 125 -7.99 -12.03 -20.36
N GLY A 126 -7.25 -12.47 -19.35
CA GLY A 126 -7.34 -11.92 -17.99
C GLY A 126 -7.12 -10.41 -17.98
N LYS A 127 -8.14 -9.66 -17.57
CA LYS A 127 -8.06 -8.19 -17.46
C LYS A 127 -7.61 -7.83 -16.06
N HIS A 128 -6.41 -7.28 -15.91
CA HIS A 128 -5.83 -6.94 -14.62
C HIS A 128 -5.97 -5.45 -14.36
N VAL A 129 -6.56 -5.07 -13.23
CA VAL A 129 -6.80 -3.65 -12.87
C VAL A 129 -6.23 -3.39 -11.49
N PRO A 130 -5.24 -2.49 -11.36
CA PRO A 130 -4.72 -2.13 -10.05
C PRO A 130 -5.68 -1.17 -9.35
N VAL A 131 -5.85 -1.34 -8.04
CA VAL A 131 -6.37 -0.30 -7.16
C VAL A 131 -5.23 0.66 -6.86
N LEU A 132 -5.45 1.97 -6.99
CA LEU A 132 -4.44 2.95 -6.63
C LEU A 132 -4.09 2.83 -5.14
N ALA A 133 -2.81 2.98 -4.83
CA ALA A 133 -2.28 2.81 -3.48
C ALA A 133 -2.97 3.75 -2.49
N LEU A 134 -3.45 3.17 -1.39
CA LEU A 134 -4.05 3.87 -0.27
C LEU A 134 -3.03 3.95 0.88
N PRO A 135 -2.93 5.09 1.58
CA PRO A 135 -2.02 5.20 2.72
C PRO A 135 -2.36 4.16 3.79
N ASP A 136 -1.32 3.57 4.36
CA ASP A 136 -1.41 2.58 5.42
C ASP A 136 -0.35 2.83 6.51
N ASN A 137 -0.64 2.37 7.72
CA ASN A 137 0.24 2.58 8.88
C ASN A 137 0.95 1.29 9.32
N GLY A 138 1.03 0.29 8.42
CA GLY A 138 1.68 -0.99 8.66
C GLY A 138 0.74 -2.05 9.23
N PHE A 139 1.34 -3.17 9.63
CA PHE A 139 0.61 -4.35 10.08
C PHE A 139 0.35 -4.35 11.60
N PRO A 140 -0.88 -4.63 12.08
CA PRO A 140 -2.10 -4.94 11.32
C PRO A 140 -2.71 -3.71 10.64
N SER A 141 -3.14 -3.87 9.39
CA SER A 141 -3.62 -2.77 8.55
C SER A 141 -5.13 -2.56 8.66
N ALA A 142 -5.54 -1.36 9.10
CA ALA A 142 -6.94 -0.93 9.04
C ALA A 142 -7.42 -0.67 7.60
N THR A 143 -6.50 -0.34 6.68
CA THR A 143 -6.81 -0.13 5.27
C THR A 143 -7.04 -1.44 4.53
N ALA A 144 -6.33 -2.52 4.90
CA ALA A 144 -6.52 -3.84 4.33
C ALA A 144 -7.96 -4.35 4.50
N ALA A 145 -8.57 -4.17 5.68
CA ALA A 145 -9.96 -4.58 5.92
C ALA A 145 -10.97 -3.88 4.98
N ARG A 146 -10.67 -2.65 4.53
CA ARG A 146 -11.49 -1.93 3.56
C ARG A 146 -11.16 -2.28 2.12
N LEU A 147 -9.98 -2.81 1.84
CA LEU A 147 -9.50 -3.09 0.50
C LEU A 147 -9.79 -4.53 0.07
N PHE A 148 -9.51 -5.50 0.93
CA PHE A 148 -9.67 -6.93 0.66
C PHE A 148 -11.04 -7.42 1.09
N VAL A 149 -12.06 -6.97 0.37
CA VAL A 149 -13.46 -7.40 0.58
C VAL A 149 -13.91 -8.33 -0.55
N THR A 150 -14.73 -9.31 -0.21
CA THR A 150 -15.46 -10.16 -1.16
C THR A 150 -16.65 -9.44 -1.81
N GLY A 151 -16.93 -8.21 -1.36
CA GLY A 151 -18.01 -7.36 -1.86
C GLY A 151 -17.85 -6.96 -3.33
N PRO A 152 -18.89 -6.38 -3.94
CA PRO A 152 -18.96 -6.21 -5.38
C PRO A 152 -17.94 -5.19 -5.86
N TRP A 153 -16.97 -5.64 -6.64
CA TRP A 153 -16.16 -4.78 -7.47
C TRP A 153 -16.87 -4.53 -8.81
N PRO A 154 -16.61 -3.39 -9.48
CA PRO A 154 -17.20 -3.09 -10.77
C PRO A 154 -16.93 -4.22 -11.79
N ALA A 155 -17.88 -4.48 -12.68
CA ALA A 155 -17.72 -5.41 -13.81
C ALA A 155 -17.32 -6.86 -13.43
N GLY A 156 -17.67 -7.31 -12.22
CA GLY A 156 -17.36 -8.67 -11.76
C GLY A 156 -15.87 -8.90 -11.49
N LEU A 157 -15.10 -7.82 -11.31
CA LEU A 157 -13.72 -7.88 -10.88
C LEU A 157 -13.61 -8.60 -9.53
N GLN A 158 -12.50 -9.31 -9.31
CA GLN A 158 -12.20 -9.97 -8.04
C GLN A 158 -10.78 -9.66 -7.62
N VAL A 159 -10.55 -9.54 -6.31
CA VAL A 159 -9.19 -9.36 -5.80
C VAL A 159 -8.41 -10.66 -5.98
N ARG A 160 -7.27 -10.56 -6.65
CA ARG A 160 -6.36 -11.68 -6.95
C ARG A 160 -5.01 -11.57 -6.28
N ALA A 161 -4.53 -10.34 -6.08
CA ALA A 161 -3.27 -10.13 -5.40
C ALA A 161 -3.31 -8.92 -4.48
N ALA A 162 -2.56 -9.03 -3.38
CA ALA A 162 -2.22 -7.89 -2.54
C ALA A 162 -0.92 -7.27 -3.04
N HIS A 163 -0.84 -5.94 -3.01
CA HIS A 163 0.39 -5.20 -3.33
C HIS A 163 0.71 -4.25 -2.18
N LEU A 164 1.73 -4.57 -1.40
CA LEU A 164 2.21 -3.72 -0.32
C LEU A 164 3.29 -2.78 -0.82
N LEU A 165 3.28 -1.54 -0.34
CA LEU A 165 4.24 -0.51 -0.71
C LEU A 165 4.97 0.02 0.52
N PHE A 166 6.27 -0.20 0.54
CA PHE A 166 7.20 0.25 1.58
C PHE A 166 6.94 -0.33 2.98
N HIS A 167 6.13 -1.39 3.07
CA HIS A 167 6.01 -2.21 4.25
C HIS A 167 7.35 -2.90 4.54
N ALA A 168 7.66 -3.07 5.83
CA ALA A 168 8.92 -3.61 6.29
C ALA A 168 8.69 -4.40 7.58
N GLY A 169 9.40 -5.52 7.74
CA GLY A 169 9.29 -6.44 8.87
C GLY A 169 10.02 -5.95 10.12
N LEU A 170 9.92 -4.65 10.43
CA LEU A 170 10.60 -4.02 11.56
C LEU A 170 10.09 -4.48 12.93
N ASP A 171 8.97 -5.21 12.95
CA ASP A 171 8.41 -5.86 14.12
C ASP A 171 9.20 -7.11 14.55
N GLN A 172 9.98 -7.70 13.65
CA GLN A 172 10.83 -8.87 13.93
C GLN A 172 12.14 -8.45 14.62
N PRO A 173 12.81 -9.37 15.35
CA PRO A 173 14.14 -9.12 15.89
C PRO A 173 15.15 -8.70 14.80
N GLN A 174 15.83 -7.56 15.00
CA GLN A 174 16.72 -6.95 14.00
C GLN A 174 18.20 -7.19 14.34
N MET A 175 18.64 -8.45 14.30
CA MET A 175 19.99 -8.82 14.71
C MET A 175 20.91 -9.10 13.51
N GLY A 176 22.11 -8.50 13.51
CA GLY A 176 23.14 -8.77 12.50
C GLY A 176 22.67 -8.52 11.06
N VAL A 177 22.90 -9.51 10.18
CA VAL A 177 22.52 -9.45 8.76
C VAL A 177 21.00 -9.47 8.54
N GLU A 178 20.22 -9.97 9.51
CA GLU A 178 18.75 -10.02 9.43
C GLU A 178 18.10 -8.65 9.42
N ARG A 179 18.79 -7.63 9.94
CA ARG A 179 18.31 -6.26 9.94
C ARG A 179 18.02 -5.74 8.52
N LEU A 180 18.89 -6.02 7.55
CA LEU A 180 18.68 -5.56 6.17
C LEU A 180 17.46 -6.22 5.54
N TYR A 181 17.22 -7.50 5.83
CA TYR A 181 16.01 -8.18 5.40
C TYR A 181 14.75 -7.59 6.04
N CYS A 182 14.78 -7.26 7.33
CA CYS A 182 13.66 -6.60 7.99
C CYS A 182 13.38 -5.19 7.44
N GLU A 183 14.39 -4.47 6.96
CA GLU A 183 14.25 -3.12 6.39
C GLU A 183 13.74 -3.14 4.94
N HIS A 184 14.12 -4.15 4.15
CA HIS A 184 13.81 -4.25 2.71
C HIS A 184 12.81 -5.35 2.34
N PHE A 185 12.29 -6.09 3.32
CA PHE A 185 11.28 -7.12 3.16
C PHE A 185 10.26 -7.06 4.31
N LEU A 186 9.07 -7.62 4.09
CA LEU A 186 8.00 -7.68 5.09
C LEU A 186 8.22 -8.80 6.11
N SER A 187 7.48 -8.76 7.23
CA SER A 187 7.51 -9.88 8.18
C SER A 187 6.74 -11.07 7.65
N PHE A 188 7.17 -12.28 8.04
CA PHE A 188 6.50 -13.51 7.60
C PHE A 188 5.04 -13.55 8.03
N ARG A 189 4.70 -12.93 9.17
CA ARG A 189 3.34 -12.82 9.70
C ARG A 189 2.47 -11.94 8.81
N GLU A 190 2.99 -10.81 8.36
CA GLU A 190 2.29 -9.93 7.44
C GLU A 190 2.05 -10.66 6.09
N LEU A 191 3.06 -11.36 5.59
CA LEU A 191 2.94 -12.16 4.36
C LEU A 191 1.87 -13.27 4.52
N ALA A 192 1.88 -13.96 5.65
CA ALA A 192 0.91 -15.00 6.00
C ALA A 192 -0.52 -14.47 5.96
N TYR A 193 -0.74 -13.25 6.47
CA TYR A 193 -2.07 -12.63 6.46
C TYR A 193 -2.58 -12.42 5.03
N TYR A 194 -1.79 -11.79 4.17
CA TYR A 194 -2.23 -11.44 2.81
C TYR A 194 -2.36 -12.65 1.88
N ILE A 195 -1.67 -13.75 2.17
CA ILE A 195 -1.75 -14.97 1.35
C ILE A 195 -2.73 -15.98 1.94
N HIS A 196 -2.55 -16.38 3.20
CA HIS A 196 -3.33 -17.45 3.81
C HIS A 196 -4.65 -16.96 4.41
N SER A 197 -4.60 -15.91 5.24
CA SER A 197 -5.81 -15.44 5.93
C SER A 197 -6.83 -14.86 4.95
N LEU A 198 -6.39 -14.06 3.97
CA LEU A 198 -7.29 -13.54 2.93
C LEU A 198 -7.90 -14.66 2.08
N LYS A 199 -7.12 -15.70 1.75
CA LYS A 199 -7.65 -16.86 1.03
C LYS A 199 -8.68 -17.63 1.85
N GLN A 200 -8.45 -17.81 3.15
CA GLN A 200 -9.40 -18.44 4.07
C GLN A 200 -10.70 -17.62 4.22
N GLN A 201 -10.63 -16.29 4.05
CA GLN A 201 -11.81 -15.40 4.01
C GLN A 201 -12.61 -15.50 2.70
N GLY A 202 -12.17 -16.35 1.75
CA GLY A 202 -12.88 -16.58 0.49
C GLY A 202 -12.43 -15.69 -0.68
N LEU A 203 -11.35 -14.92 -0.53
CA LEU A 203 -10.75 -14.17 -1.64
C LEU A 203 -9.94 -15.12 -2.53
N ALA A 204 -10.00 -14.90 -3.83
CA ALA A 204 -9.36 -15.78 -4.82
C ALA A 204 -7.87 -15.41 -5.03
N ILE A 205 -7.13 -15.23 -3.94
CA ILE A 205 -5.73 -14.79 -3.93
C ILE A 205 -4.84 -15.83 -4.63
N ASN A 206 -4.03 -15.37 -5.59
CA ASN A 206 -3.07 -16.16 -6.34
C ASN A 206 -1.71 -15.45 -6.52
N GLY A 207 -1.54 -14.26 -5.93
CA GLY A 207 -0.32 -13.48 -6.04
C GLY A 207 -0.14 -12.48 -4.90
N PHE A 208 1.09 -12.06 -4.71
CA PHE A 208 1.48 -11.02 -3.76
C PHE A 208 2.60 -10.19 -4.36
N TYR A 209 2.55 -8.87 -4.18
CA TYR A 209 3.60 -7.95 -4.63
C TYR A 209 4.08 -7.08 -3.48
N LEU A 210 5.37 -6.78 -3.49
CA LEU A 210 5.99 -5.82 -2.58
C LEU A 210 6.81 -4.82 -3.38
N THR A 211 6.44 -3.54 -3.29
CA THR A 211 7.36 -2.45 -3.58
C THR A 211 8.21 -2.22 -2.34
N ALA A 212 9.47 -2.65 -2.37
CA ALA A 212 10.39 -2.55 -1.25
C ALA A 212 10.94 -1.11 -1.10
N ARG A 213 11.46 -0.79 0.10
CA ARG A 213 11.97 0.55 0.43
C ARG A 213 13.22 0.94 -0.36
N ASP A 214 13.94 -0.05 -0.89
CA ASP A 214 15.12 0.14 -1.76
C ASP A 214 14.75 0.42 -3.23
N GLY A 215 13.45 0.50 -3.56
CA GLY A 215 12.96 0.69 -4.91
C GLY A 215 12.77 -0.59 -5.72
N ALA A 216 12.94 -1.77 -5.12
CA ALA A 216 12.65 -3.02 -5.83
C ALA A 216 11.14 -3.30 -5.93
N LEU A 217 10.76 -4.06 -6.96
CA LEU A 217 9.44 -4.67 -7.07
C LEU A 217 9.59 -6.18 -7.03
N LEU A 218 9.04 -6.79 -5.98
CA LEU A 218 8.99 -8.23 -5.78
C LEU A 218 7.61 -8.74 -6.12
N GLY A 219 7.53 -9.89 -6.78
CA GLY A 219 6.31 -10.65 -7.02
C GLY A 219 6.45 -12.06 -6.49
N TYR A 220 5.44 -12.53 -5.77
CA TYR A 220 5.36 -13.87 -5.19
C TYR A 220 4.08 -14.56 -5.65
N GLU A 221 4.21 -15.74 -6.24
CA GLU A 221 3.08 -16.62 -6.55
C GLU A 221 3.00 -17.73 -5.49
N PRO A 222 2.03 -17.69 -4.56
CA PRO A 222 1.84 -18.72 -3.56
C PRO A 222 1.40 -20.04 -4.18
N ARG A 223 1.91 -21.13 -3.62
CA ARG A 223 1.57 -22.50 -4.06
C ARG A 223 0.47 -23.14 -3.24
N PHE A 224 0.24 -22.64 -2.02
CA PHE A 224 -0.72 -23.17 -1.07
C PHE A 224 -0.47 -24.64 -0.71
N ASP A 225 0.80 -25.03 -0.60
CA ASP A 225 1.19 -26.35 -0.11
C ASP A 225 1.44 -26.35 1.40
N GLN A 226 1.50 -27.54 2.00
CA GLN A 226 1.65 -27.67 3.44
C GLN A 226 2.97 -27.08 3.97
N ALA A 227 4.03 -27.08 3.14
CA ALA A 227 5.32 -26.53 3.54
C ALA A 227 5.24 -24.99 3.65
N GLU A 228 4.62 -24.32 2.67
CA GLU A 228 4.34 -22.88 2.70
C GLU A 228 3.46 -22.51 3.89
N TYR A 229 2.40 -23.29 4.15
CA TYR A 229 1.55 -23.09 5.32
C TYR A 229 2.32 -23.21 6.64
N ASN A 230 3.16 -24.24 6.79
CA ASN A 230 3.94 -24.44 8.01
C ASN A 230 5.03 -23.37 8.18
N LEU A 231 5.65 -22.90 7.09
CA LEU A 231 6.64 -21.82 7.12
C LEU A 231 6.03 -20.53 7.63
N LEU A 232 4.87 -20.14 7.09
CA LEU A 232 4.20 -18.89 7.41
C LEU A 232 3.21 -18.98 8.58
N ALA A 233 3.06 -20.16 9.19
CA ALA A 233 2.20 -20.34 10.36
C ALA A 233 2.65 -19.44 11.52
N THR A 234 1.70 -18.72 12.11
CA THR A 234 1.92 -17.86 13.27
C THR A 234 1.85 -18.62 14.59
N THR A 235 1.09 -19.72 14.62
CA THR A 235 0.89 -20.57 15.80
C THR A 235 2.23 -21.08 16.34
N GLY A 236 2.50 -20.81 17.61
CA GLY A 236 3.75 -21.21 18.28
C GLY A 236 4.98 -20.37 17.92
N LYS A 237 4.91 -19.51 16.90
CA LYS A 237 6.01 -18.65 16.47
C LYS A 237 5.87 -17.21 16.96
N TRP A 238 4.64 -16.74 17.12
CA TRP A 238 4.32 -15.41 17.62
C TRP A 238 3.10 -15.45 18.55
N SER A 239 3.12 -14.62 19.59
CA SER A 239 1.95 -14.39 20.45
C SER A 239 1.74 -12.88 20.71
N GLY A 240 0.49 -12.49 21.01
CA GLY A 240 0.18 -11.10 21.36
C GLY A 240 0.79 -10.65 22.69
N GLU A 241 1.06 -11.58 23.61
CA GLU A 241 1.56 -11.28 24.95
C GLU A 241 3.10 -11.23 25.00
N SER A 242 3.77 -12.18 24.35
CA SER A 242 5.23 -12.35 24.39
C SER A 242 5.96 -11.95 23.12
N GLY A 243 5.24 -11.61 22.04
CA GLY A 243 5.84 -11.23 20.77
C GLY A 243 6.41 -12.44 20.01
N TYR A 244 7.56 -12.23 19.36
CA TYR A 244 8.25 -13.27 18.60
C TYR A 244 8.93 -14.29 19.53
N THR A 245 8.68 -15.57 19.28
CA THR A 245 9.27 -16.67 20.06
C THR A 245 10.57 -17.16 19.43
N MET A 246 11.30 -18.03 20.12
CA MET A 246 12.49 -18.71 19.58
C MET A 246 12.21 -19.60 18.35
N PHE A 247 10.94 -19.93 18.07
CA PHE A 247 10.54 -20.73 16.91
C PHE A 247 10.18 -19.86 15.69
N ALA A 248 10.23 -18.54 15.82
CA ALA A 248 10.07 -17.64 14.68
C ALA A 248 11.25 -17.82 13.72
N PRO A 249 11.00 -18.10 12.42
CA PRO A 249 12.08 -18.22 11.45
C PRO A 249 12.74 -16.87 11.22
N ASP A 250 14.05 -16.91 10.98
CA ASP A 250 14.79 -15.73 10.54
C ASP A 250 14.27 -15.26 9.17
N PRO A 251 14.23 -13.94 8.89
CA PRO A 251 13.83 -13.40 7.60
C PRO A 251 14.56 -14.01 6.41
N SER A 252 15.88 -14.23 6.52
CA SER A 252 16.68 -14.88 5.49
C SER A 252 16.25 -16.33 5.23
N HIS A 253 15.90 -17.08 6.29
CA HIS A 253 15.38 -18.45 6.17
C HIS A 253 14.02 -18.47 5.46
N VAL A 254 13.12 -17.54 5.82
CA VAL A 254 11.82 -17.40 5.14
C VAL A 254 12.02 -17.13 3.66
N LEU A 255 12.89 -16.18 3.30
CA LEU A 255 13.18 -15.85 1.91
C LEU A 255 13.77 -17.04 1.14
N ALA A 256 14.72 -17.77 1.74
CA ALA A 256 15.31 -18.96 1.14
C ALA A 256 14.26 -20.04 0.88
N GLU A 257 13.36 -20.28 1.84
CA GLU A 257 12.29 -21.26 1.69
C GLU A 257 11.23 -20.82 0.67
N LEU A 258 10.86 -19.54 0.62
CA LEU A 258 9.95 -18.99 -0.41
C LEU A 258 10.55 -19.06 -1.80
N ALA A 259 11.87 -18.86 -1.93
CA ALA A 259 12.62 -19.02 -3.17
C ALA A 259 12.71 -20.50 -3.60
N ARG A 260 12.82 -21.42 -2.63
CA ARG A 260 12.90 -22.87 -2.87
C ARG A 260 11.55 -23.49 -3.22
N THR A 261 10.51 -23.10 -2.50
CA THR A 261 9.18 -23.72 -2.59
C THR A 261 8.28 -23.01 -3.59
N GLY A 262 8.19 -21.68 -3.50
CA GLY A 262 7.35 -20.81 -4.32
C GLY A 262 8.08 -20.16 -5.49
N ARG A 263 7.41 -19.21 -6.15
CA ARG A 263 7.99 -18.38 -7.21
C ARG A 263 8.13 -16.94 -6.73
N LEU A 264 9.17 -16.72 -5.91
CA LEU A 264 9.59 -15.37 -5.56
C LEU A 264 10.44 -14.79 -6.70
N ARG A 265 10.03 -13.64 -7.22
CA ARG A 265 10.64 -12.98 -8.37
C ARG A 265 10.94 -11.53 -8.06
N VAL A 266 12.13 -11.07 -8.45
CA VAL A 266 12.46 -9.65 -8.53
C VAL A 266 12.09 -9.16 -9.93
N LEU A 267 11.01 -8.38 -10.03
CA LEU A 267 10.52 -7.79 -11.27
C LEU A 267 11.25 -6.50 -11.62
N HIS A 268 11.52 -5.67 -10.61
CA HIS A 268 12.35 -4.46 -10.70
C HIS A 268 13.42 -4.50 -9.62
N THR A 269 14.66 -4.18 -9.97
CA THR A 269 15.79 -4.22 -9.06
C THR A 269 15.86 -2.97 -8.20
N GLY A 270 16.29 -3.11 -6.95
CA GLY A 270 16.57 -2.01 -6.03
C GLY A 270 18.02 -2.01 -5.57
N GLU A 271 18.32 -1.20 -4.55
CA GLU A 271 19.66 -1.14 -3.95
C GLU A 271 20.03 -2.43 -3.22
N PHE A 272 19.06 -3.09 -2.58
CA PHE A 272 19.27 -4.35 -1.87
C PHE A 272 18.98 -5.55 -2.78
N TRP A 273 17.86 -5.49 -3.53
CA TRP A 273 17.47 -6.52 -4.49
C TRP A 273 18.08 -6.26 -5.86
N THR A 274 19.35 -6.64 -6.04
CA THR A 274 20.13 -6.27 -7.24
C THR A 274 19.94 -7.20 -8.44
N LEU A 275 19.50 -8.45 -8.23
CA LEU A 275 19.37 -9.44 -9.29
C LEU A 275 17.92 -9.62 -9.71
N ARG A 276 17.62 -9.29 -10.97
CA ARG A 276 16.30 -9.50 -11.57
C ARG A 276 16.08 -10.98 -11.88
N GLY A 277 14.86 -11.47 -11.66
CA GLY A 277 14.46 -12.83 -12.02
C GLY A 277 13.95 -13.64 -10.84
N VAL A 278 13.80 -14.96 -11.04
CA VAL A 278 13.41 -15.89 -9.97
C VAL A 278 14.56 -15.96 -8.98
N LEU A 279 14.27 -15.67 -7.72
CA LEU A 279 15.22 -15.89 -6.63
C LEU A 279 15.45 -17.40 -6.54
N ARG A 280 16.65 -17.85 -6.94
CA ARG A 280 17.14 -19.21 -6.68
C ARG A 280 17.96 -19.18 -5.40
N VAL A 281 18.01 -20.30 -4.68
CA VAL A 281 18.79 -20.46 -3.43
C VAL A 281 20.26 -20.04 -3.61
N ASP A 282 20.77 -20.08 -4.84
CA ASP A 282 22.13 -19.68 -5.22
C ASP A 282 22.36 -18.16 -5.26
N LEU A 283 21.34 -17.34 -5.00
CA LEU A 283 21.54 -15.91 -4.86
C LEU A 283 22.46 -15.67 -3.66
N LYS A 284 23.63 -15.08 -3.91
CA LYS A 284 24.44 -14.41 -2.90
C LYS A 284 23.64 -13.26 -2.33
N LEU A 285 22.79 -13.61 -1.39
CA LEU A 285 22.21 -12.75 -0.39
C LEU A 285 23.32 -11.85 0.17
N PRO A 286 23.19 -10.51 0.15
CA PRO A 286 24.25 -9.61 0.62
C PRO A 286 24.57 -9.95 2.08
N GLY A 287 25.75 -10.53 2.33
CA GLY A 287 26.18 -10.95 3.68
C GLY A 287 26.61 -12.42 3.84
N SER A 288 26.51 -13.28 2.83
CA SER A 288 27.13 -14.62 2.91
C SER A 288 28.66 -14.51 2.97
N PRO A 289 29.34 -15.01 4.04
CA PRO A 289 30.79 -15.00 4.11
C PRO A 289 31.34 -16.14 3.26
N GLY A 290 31.54 -15.89 1.97
CA GLY A 290 32.19 -16.87 1.10
C GLY A 290 32.01 -16.60 -0.38
N GLY A 291 33.12 -16.35 -1.06
CA GLY A 291 33.22 -16.53 -2.51
C GLY A 291 33.59 -15.25 -3.25
N ARG A 292 34.90 -15.03 -3.38
CA ARG A 292 35.51 -14.19 -4.42
C ARG A 292 34.85 -14.47 -5.78
N PRO A 293 34.59 -13.46 -6.63
CA PRO A 293 34.22 -13.72 -8.01
C PRO A 293 35.40 -14.37 -8.72
N SER A 294 35.19 -15.58 -9.28
CA SER A 294 36.07 -16.08 -10.32
C SER A 294 35.88 -15.18 -11.54
N ARG A 295 37.01 -14.67 -12.01
CA ARG A 295 37.20 -14.04 -13.31
C ARG A 295 36.95 -15.10 -14.38
N ASP A 296 36.40 -14.67 -15.51
CA ASP A 296 35.82 -15.46 -16.63
C ASP A 296 34.32 -15.71 -16.37
N GLU A 297 33.40 -15.15 -17.15
CA GLU A 297 33.32 -15.26 -18.60
C GLU A 297 32.97 -13.92 -19.28
N LEU A 298 33.63 -13.70 -20.43
CA LEU A 298 33.40 -12.66 -21.43
C LEU A 298 32.04 -12.83 -22.12
#